data_AF-A0A352DMC3-F1
#
_entry.id   AF-A0A352DMC3-F1
#
_cell.length_a   1.000
_cell.length_b   1.000
_cell.length_c   1.000
_cell.angle_alpha   90.00
_cell.angle_beta   90.00
_cell.angle_gamma   90.00
#
_symmetry.space_group_name_H-M   'P 1'
#
loop_
_entity.id
_entity.type
_entity.pdbx_description
1 polymer ?
#
loop_
_entity_poly.entity_id
_entity_poly.type
_entity_poly.pdbx_seq_one_letter_code
_entity_poly.pdbx_strand_id
1 'polypeptide(L)'
;MKIRSKDKVQVCGKSKPVWVLDTDSLTVTHNSTDAEPSVTAFSSDHIKYHLHYSAEYRPARLKKLVNDGTILSYLTDFDRSVAEAIERQVGKMLENDTEYLRAVAVGDLAKARGLENMDRLIAREPVYAAMVYV
;
A
#
# COMPACT_ATOMS: atom_id res chain seq x y z
N MET A 1 6.62 13.30 6.66
CA MET A 1 8.07 13.42 6.35
C MET A 1 8.34 13.36 4.84
N LYS A 2 9.25 14.19 4.30
CA LYS A 2 9.67 14.13 2.88
C LYS A 2 11.07 13.52 2.71
N ILE A 3 11.19 12.50 1.86
CA ILE A 3 12.45 11.85 1.49
C ILE A 3 12.75 12.15 0.03
N ARG A 4 13.98 12.59 -0.26
CA ARG A 4 14.43 12.97 -1.61
C ARG A 4 15.57 12.05 -2.06
N SER A 5 15.61 11.67 -3.32
CA SER A 5 16.74 10.91 -3.89
C SER A 5 18.04 11.71 -3.83
N LYS A 6 19.18 11.01 -3.86
CA LYS A 6 20.50 11.64 -4.04
C LYS A 6 20.64 12.22 -5.45
N ASP A 7 20.19 11.47 -6.44
CA ASP A 7 20.25 11.88 -7.84
C ASP A 7 19.30 13.03 -8.11
N LYS A 8 19.74 13.91 -9.01
CA LYS A 8 19.01 15.12 -9.41
C LYS A 8 18.98 15.25 -10.92
N VAL A 9 17.89 15.81 -11.43
CA VAL A 9 17.70 16.20 -12.82
C VAL A 9 17.45 17.70 -12.93
N GLN A 10 17.73 18.27 -14.10
CA GLN A 10 17.37 19.65 -14.41
C GLN A 10 15.95 19.69 -14.95
N VAL A 11 15.04 20.35 -14.23
CA VAL A 11 13.64 20.52 -14.64
C VAL A 11 13.34 22.01 -14.65
N CYS A 12 13.01 22.55 -15.82
CA CYS A 12 12.76 23.99 -16.02
C CYS A 12 13.88 24.87 -15.43
N GLY A 13 15.15 24.51 -15.67
CA GLY A 13 16.32 25.25 -15.17
C GLY A 13 16.59 25.14 -13.67
N LYS A 14 15.90 24.25 -12.95
CA LYS A 14 16.11 23.98 -11.52
C LYS A 14 16.56 22.53 -11.30
N SER A 15 17.59 22.36 -10.46
CA SER A 15 18.04 21.04 -10.02
C SER A 15 17.05 20.46 -9.00
N LYS A 16 16.30 19.43 -9.40
CA LYS A 16 15.31 18.73 -8.57
C LYS A 16 15.74 17.28 -8.33
N PRO A 17 15.45 16.69 -7.16
CA PRO A 17 15.64 15.25 -6.95
C PRO A 17 14.82 14.43 -7.94
N VAL A 18 15.37 13.36 -8.49
CA VAL A 18 14.65 12.45 -9.41
C VAL A 18 13.41 11.87 -8.73
N TRP A 19 13.56 11.36 -7.50
CA TRP A 19 12.46 10.77 -6.74
C TRP A 19 12.21 11.52 -5.44
N VAL A 20 10.95 11.74 -5.13
CA VAL A 20 10.51 12.31 -3.86
C VAL A 20 9.37 11.47 -3.30
N LEU A 21 9.53 10.97 -2.07
CA LEU A 21 8.46 10.37 -1.29
C LEU A 21 8.00 11.38 -0.24
N ASP A 22 6.71 11.68 -0.22
CA ASP A 22 6.05 12.42 0.85
C ASP A 22 5.13 11.46 1.62
N THR A 23 5.56 11.12 2.84
CA THR A 23 4.82 10.20 3.72
C THR A 23 3.59 10.82 4.36
N ASP A 24 3.47 12.15 4.40
CA ASP A 24 2.29 12.82 5.00
C ASP A 24 1.16 12.93 3.98
N SER A 25 1.50 13.24 2.72
CA SER A 25 0.55 13.28 1.60
C SER A 25 0.39 11.95 0.86
N LEU A 26 1.13 10.91 1.28
CA LEU A 26 1.15 9.58 0.64
C LEU A 26 1.42 9.64 -0.86
N THR A 27 2.36 10.50 -1.27
CA THR A 27 2.68 10.73 -2.68
C THR A 27 4.11 10.36 -3.03
N VAL A 28 4.29 9.82 -4.24
CA VAL A 28 5.59 9.64 -4.88
C VAL A 28 5.64 10.53 -6.11
N THR A 29 6.64 11.41 -6.18
CA THR A 29 6.92 12.25 -7.35
C THR A 29 8.14 11.71 -8.09
N HIS A 30 8.01 11.60 -9.42
CA HIS A 30 9.12 11.34 -10.33
C HIS A 30 9.35 12.57 -11.21
N ASN A 31 10.54 13.16 -11.10
CA ASN A 31 10.97 14.27 -11.94
C ASN A 31 11.84 13.71 -13.08
N SER A 32 11.48 14.03 -14.32
CA SER A 32 12.27 13.72 -15.52
C SER A 32 12.71 15.01 -16.21
N THR A 33 13.76 14.96 -17.02
CA THR A 33 14.21 16.11 -17.83
C THR A 33 13.25 16.40 -18.98
N ASP A 34 12.61 15.36 -19.52
CA ASP A 34 11.95 15.41 -20.82
C ASP A 34 10.42 15.45 -20.71
N ALA A 35 9.89 15.39 -19.48
CA ALA A 35 8.47 15.31 -19.20
C ALA A 35 8.10 16.10 -17.94
N GLU A 36 6.83 16.50 -17.87
CA GLU A 36 6.26 17.05 -16.64
C GLU A 36 6.40 16.04 -15.49
N PRO A 37 6.66 16.51 -14.25
CA PRO A 37 6.76 15.63 -13.09
C PRO A 37 5.49 14.79 -12.92
N SER A 38 5.65 13.47 -12.81
CA SER A 38 4.52 12.59 -12.49
C SER A 38 4.38 12.46 -10.98
N VAL A 39 3.14 12.46 -10.51
CA VAL A 39 2.80 12.29 -9.09
C VAL A 39 1.82 11.14 -8.96
N THR A 40 2.19 10.13 -8.18
CA THR A 40 1.32 9.02 -7.81
C THR A 40 0.91 9.19 -6.36
N ALA A 41 -0.40 9.23 -6.10
CA ALA A 41 -0.96 9.30 -4.75
C ALA A 41 -1.53 7.93 -4.36
N PHE A 42 -1.28 7.52 -3.11
CA PHE A 42 -1.85 6.32 -2.52
C PHE A 42 -2.94 6.72 -1.51
N SER A 43 -4.02 5.95 -1.46
CA SER A 43 -5.16 6.20 -0.57
C SER A 43 -5.41 5.09 0.45
N SER A 44 -4.75 3.92 0.31
CA SER A 44 -4.95 2.77 1.19
C SER A 44 -4.42 3.01 2.62
N ASP A 45 -5.20 2.61 3.62
CA ASP A 45 -4.82 2.71 5.04
C ASP A 45 -3.53 1.94 5.36
N HIS A 46 -3.31 0.75 4.79
CA HIS A 46 -2.08 0.00 5.02
C HIS A 46 -0.84 0.69 4.44
N ILE A 47 -0.95 1.45 3.35
CA ILE A 47 0.17 2.26 2.85
C ILE A 47 0.49 3.37 3.84
N LYS A 48 -0.53 4.06 4.36
CA LYS A 48 -0.37 5.08 5.39
C LYS A 48 0.33 4.53 6.64
N TYR A 49 -0.16 3.41 7.17
CA TYR A 49 0.43 2.79 8.35
C TYR A 49 1.84 2.26 8.10
N HIS A 50 2.08 1.65 6.95
CA HIS A 50 3.40 1.14 6.58
C HIS A 50 4.43 2.26 6.46
N LEU A 51 4.06 3.38 5.83
CA LEU A 51 4.94 4.54 5.68
C LEU A 51 5.21 5.23 7.02
N HIS A 52 4.20 5.37 7.88
CA HIS A 52 4.38 5.94 9.21
C HIS A 52 5.33 5.08 10.06
N TYR A 53 5.07 3.76 10.11
CA TYR A 53 5.93 2.81 10.82
C TYR A 53 7.36 2.81 10.27
N SER A 54 7.51 2.72 8.95
CA SER A 54 8.83 2.70 8.30
C SER A 54 9.60 4.02 8.48
N ALA A 55 8.91 5.16 8.54
CA ALA A 55 9.55 6.45 8.82
C ALA A 55 10.13 6.51 10.23
N GLU A 56 9.41 5.96 11.21
CA GLU A 56 9.79 5.96 12.63
C GLU A 56 10.89 4.91 12.91
N TYR A 57 10.69 3.67 12.46
CA TYR A 57 11.53 2.53 12.86
C TYR A 57 12.57 2.13 11.81
N ARG A 58 12.35 2.45 10.52
CA ARG A 58 13.20 2.00 9.39
C ARG A 58 13.52 3.09 8.35
N PRO A 59 13.86 4.34 8.74
CA PRO A 59 14.01 5.46 7.80
C PRO A 59 15.11 5.22 6.75
N ALA A 60 16.17 4.48 7.12
CA ALA A 60 17.25 4.12 6.19
C ALA A 60 16.77 3.25 5.02
N ARG A 61 15.79 2.34 5.26
CA ARG A 61 15.21 1.49 4.22
C ARG A 61 14.41 2.32 3.22
N LEU A 62 13.55 3.23 3.69
CA LEU A 62 12.81 4.15 2.81
C LEU A 62 13.77 5.04 2.02
N LYS A 63 14.82 5.57 2.67
CA LYS A 63 15.84 6.36 1.99
C LYS A 63 16.54 5.57 0.88
N LYS A 64 16.84 4.29 1.12
CA LYS A 64 17.41 3.39 0.11
C LYS A 64 16.46 3.23 -1.09
N LEU A 65 15.19 2.86 -0.86
CA LEU A 65 14.19 2.72 -1.93
C LEU A 65 14.03 3.98 -2.79
N VAL A 66 14.03 5.16 -2.16
CA VAL A 66 13.94 6.44 -2.87
C VAL A 66 15.22 6.74 -3.68
N ASN A 67 16.40 6.44 -3.14
CA ASN A 67 17.65 6.63 -3.88
C ASN A 67 17.80 5.64 -5.04
N ASP A 68 17.39 4.39 -4.83
CA ASP A 68 17.45 3.33 -5.83
C ASP A 68 16.36 3.49 -6.91
N GLY A 69 15.45 4.47 -6.76
CA GLY A 69 14.36 4.73 -7.69
C GLY A 69 13.28 3.65 -7.72
N THR A 70 13.22 2.79 -6.70
CA THR A 70 12.30 1.64 -6.61
C THR A 70 11.12 1.89 -5.67
N ILE A 71 11.02 3.07 -5.07
CA ILE A 71 9.96 3.39 -4.10
C ILE A 71 8.54 3.27 -4.68
N LEU A 72 8.34 3.67 -5.95
CA LEU A 72 7.03 3.62 -6.58
C LEU A 72 6.58 2.17 -6.79
N SER A 73 7.42 1.34 -7.44
CA SER A 73 7.10 -0.07 -7.65
C SER A 73 6.94 -0.82 -6.34
N TYR A 74 7.80 -0.55 -5.35
CA TYR A 74 7.68 -1.11 -4.00
C TYR A 74 6.30 -0.85 -3.39
N LEU A 75 5.85 0.41 -3.37
CA LEU A 75 4.56 0.75 -2.76
C LEU A 75 3.38 0.19 -3.57
N THR A 76 3.43 0.20 -4.90
CA THR A 76 2.40 -0.40 -5.75
C THR A 76 2.28 -1.92 -5.54
N ASP A 77 3.41 -2.62 -5.52
CA ASP A 77 3.43 -4.07 -5.29
C ASP A 77 3.00 -4.40 -3.85
N PHE A 78 3.43 -3.58 -2.90
CA PHE A 78 3.04 -3.72 -1.49
C PHE A 78 1.53 -3.54 -1.30
N ASP A 79 0.95 -2.47 -1.87
CA ASP A 79 -0.49 -2.18 -1.82
C ASP A 79 -1.32 -3.37 -2.33
N ARG A 80 -0.95 -3.89 -3.51
CA ARG A 80 -1.56 -5.09 -4.09
C ARG A 80 -1.39 -6.31 -3.19
N SER A 81 -0.16 -6.56 -2.72
CA SER A 81 0.14 -7.77 -1.93
C SER A 81 -0.63 -7.84 -0.61
N VAL A 82 -0.86 -6.70 0.04
CA VAL A 82 -1.65 -6.63 1.28
C VAL A 82 -3.13 -6.88 0.98
N ALA A 83 -3.67 -6.28 -0.08
CA ALA A 83 -5.05 -6.53 -0.50
C ALA A 83 -5.28 -8.01 -0.84
N GLU A 84 -4.38 -8.62 -1.61
CA GLU A 84 -4.44 -10.04 -1.94
C GLU A 84 -4.29 -10.95 -0.71
N ALA A 85 -3.46 -10.56 0.27
CA ALA A 85 -3.31 -11.31 1.51
C ALA A 85 -4.58 -11.30 2.36
N ILE A 86 -5.28 -10.16 2.42
CA ILE A 86 -6.59 -10.04 3.09
C ILE A 86 -7.59 -10.96 2.41
N GLU A 87 -7.78 -10.85 1.09
CA GLU A 87 -8.78 -11.67 0.38
C GLU A 87 -8.45 -13.17 0.47
N ARG A 88 -7.17 -13.56 0.44
CA ARG A 88 -6.75 -14.95 0.66
C ARG A 88 -7.10 -15.45 2.06
N GLN A 89 -6.95 -14.61 3.07
CA GLN A 89 -7.29 -14.97 4.44
C GLN A 89 -8.81 -15.10 4.61
N VAL A 90 -9.58 -14.17 4.02
CA VAL A 90 -11.04 -14.22 3.99
C VAL A 90 -11.53 -15.49 3.29
N GLY A 91 -10.97 -15.85 2.13
CA GLY A 91 -11.34 -17.08 1.42
C GLY A 91 -11.19 -18.33 2.30
N LYS A 92 -10.10 -18.44 3.06
CA LYS A 92 -9.87 -19.56 4.01
C LYS A 92 -10.88 -19.59 5.16
N MET A 93 -11.32 -18.42 5.63
CA MET A 93 -12.32 -18.32 6.71
C MET A 93 -13.69 -18.80 6.20
N LEU A 94 -14.09 -18.32 5.02
CA LEU A 94 -15.38 -18.62 4.42
C LEU A 94 -15.53 -20.07 3.95
N GLU A 95 -14.43 -20.74 3.57
CA GLU A 95 -14.43 -22.15 3.15
C GLU A 95 -15.12 -23.09 4.17
N ASN A 96 -15.05 -22.76 5.46
CA ASN A 96 -15.64 -23.56 6.54
C ASN A 96 -16.75 -22.83 7.30
N ASP A 97 -17.18 -21.64 6.83
CA ASP A 97 -18.26 -20.88 7.45
C ASP A 97 -19.62 -21.42 7.00
N THR A 98 -20.25 -22.19 7.88
CA THR A 98 -21.58 -22.76 7.63
C THR A 98 -22.67 -21.73 7.38
N GLU A 99 -22.58 -20.53 7.96
CA GLU A 99 -23.58 -19.48 7.79
C GLU A 99 -23.43 -18.82 6.41
N TYR A 100 -22.20 -18.56 6.00
CA TYR A 100 -21.88 -18.06 4.67
C TYR A 100 -22.30 -19.06 3.58
N LEU A 101 -21.90 -20.32 3.70
CA LEU A 101 -22.24 -21.36 2.72
C LEU A 101 -23.76 -21.53 2.55
N ARG A 102 -24.53 -21.43 3.65
CA ARG A 102 -26.00 -21.44 3.58
C ARG A 102 -26.55 -20.21 2.89
N ALA A 103 -26.04 -19.01 3.20
CA ALA A 103 -26.47 -17.77 2.57
C ALA A 103 -26.26 -17.82 1.06
N VAL A 104 -25.09 -18.29 0.61
CA VAL A 104 -24.79 -18.50 -0.81
C VAL A 104 -25.73 -19.53 -1.44
N ALA A 105 -25.99 -20.67 -0.78
CA ALA A 105 -26.84 -21.73 -1.32
C ALA A 105 -28.30 -21.30 -1.54
N VAL A 106 -28.83 -20.38 -0.71
CA VAL A 106 -30.20 -19.84 -0.86
C VAL A 106 -30.27 -18.55 -1.66
N GLY A 107 -29.13 -18.04 -2.15
CA GLY A 107 -29.06 -16.79 -2.92
C GLY A 107 -29.22 -15.52 -2.09
N ASP A 108 -29.00 -15.58 -0.76
CA ASP A 108 -29.01 -14.40 0.12
C ASP A 108 -27.68 -13.63 0.00
N LEU A 109 -27.56 -12.87 -1.09
CA LEU A 109 -26.35 -12.11 -1.41
C LEU A 109 -26.07 -10.98 -0.41
N ALA A 110 -27.11 -10.45 0.24
CA ALA A 110 -26.94 -9.40 1.24
C ALA A 110 -26.25 -9.96 2.49
N LYS A 111 -26.70 -11.13 2.96
CA LYS A 111 -26.08 -11.81 4.08
C LYS A 111 -24.67 -12.30 3.76
N ALA A 112 -24.48 -12.95 2.60
CA ALA A 112 -23.16 -13.41 2.17
C ALA A 112 -22.14 -12.27 2.15
N ARG A 113 -22.49 -11.12 1.54
CA ARG A 113 -21.64 -9.93 1.51
C ARG A 113 -21.38 -9.34 2.89
N GLY A 114 -22.36 -9.38 3.78
CA GLY A 114 -22.21 -8.96 5.17
C GLY A 114 -21.14 -9.79 5.91
N LEU A 115 -21.17 -11.11 5.73
CA LEU A 115 -20.19 -12.03 6.33
C LEU A 115 -18.79 -11.81 5.74
N GLU A 116 -18.65 -11.71 4.42
CA GLU A 116 -17.36 -11.39 3.80
C GLU A 116 -16.75 -10.09 4.34
N ASN A 117 -17.57 -9.05 4.53
CA ASN A 117 -17.09 -7.77 5.05
C ASN A 117 -16.63 -7.88 6.51
N MET A 118 -17.31 -8.67 7.33
CA MET A 118 -16.88 -8.97 8.70
C MET A 118 -15.54 -9.70 8.69
N ASP A 119 -15.39 -10.71 7.84
CA ASP A 119 -14.15 -11.47 7.72
C ASP A 119 -12.99 -10.62 7.21
N ARG A 120 -13.24 -9.66 6.30
CA ARG A 120 -12.22 -8.68 5.87
C ARG A 120 -11.69 -7.86 7.04
N LEU A 121 -12.57 -7.44 7.96
CA LEU A 121 -12.17 -6.70 9.16
C LEU A 121 -11.32 -7.57 10.09
N ILE A 122 -11.71 -8.84 10.30
CA ILE A 122 -10.98 -9.80 11.13
C ILE A 122 -9.61 -10.13 10.51
N ALA A 123 -9.56 -10.38 9.21
CA ALA A 123 -8.33 -10.72 8.48
C ALA A 123 -7.33 -9.56 8.44
N ARG A 124 -7.78 -8.31 8.56
CA ARG A 124 -6.93 -7.13 8.47
C ARG A 124 -5.84 -7.10 9.53
N GLU A 125 -6.17 -7.41 10.78
CA GLU A 125 -5.27 -7.32 11.91
C GLU A 125 -4.04 -8.25 11.79
N PRO A 126 -4.19 -9.58 11.59
CA PRO A 126 -3.05 -10.47 11.44
C PRO A 126 -2.24 -10.17 10.17
N VAL A 127 -2.88 -9.75 9.07
CA VAL A 127 -2.17 -9.34 7.84
C VAL A 127 -1.34 -8.09 8.08
N TYR A 128 -1.88 -7.09 8.79
CA TYR A 128 -1.14 -5.85 9.08
C TYR A 128 0.04 -6.12 10.01
N ALA A 129 -0.14 -6.96 11.04
CA ALA A 129 0.95 -7.40 11.90
C ALA A 129 2.10 -8.05 11.12
N ALA A 130 1.78 -8.90 10.14
CA ALA A 130 2.78 -9.63 9.37
C ALA A 130 3.42 -8.82 8.23
N MET A 131 2.70 -7.85 7.64
CA MET A 131 3.12 -7.20 6.39
C MET A 131 3.25 -5.68 6.48
N VAL A 132 2.48 -5.00 7.33
CA VAL A 132 2.45 -3.52 7.39
C VAL A 132 3.47 -2.97 8.38
N TYR A 133 3.63 -3.63 9.52
CA TYR A 133 4.52 -3.21 10.60
C TYR A 133 5.88 -3.92 10.55
N VAL A 134 6.54 -3.83 9.39
CA VAL A 134 7.85 -4.47 9.06
C VAL A 134 8.82 -3.53 8.36
#